data_AF-W4LI21-F1
#
_entry.id   AF-W4LI21-F1
#
_cell.length_a   1.000
_cell.length_b   1.000
_cell.length_c   1.000
_cell.angle_alpha   90.00
_cell.angle_beta   90.00
_cell.angle_gamma   90.00
#
_symmetry.space_group_name_H-M   'P 1'
#
loop_
_entity.id
_entity.type
_entity.pdbx_description
1 polymer ?
#
loop_
_entity_poly.entity_id
_entity_poly.type
_entity_poly.pdbx_seq_one_letter_code
_entity_poly.pdbx_strand_id
1 'polypeptide(L)'
;MLRRRGVKRWFGGLLGLVSLGLVLGGFGMVNAKADPTLPSGLSALQQPVAMPSFKLPTTTGETLDSAALAGRVVIVRFWATW
;
A
#
# COMPACT_ATOMS: atom_id res chain seq x y z
N MET A 1 65.37 1.92 -21.51
CA MET A 1 64.43 2.28 -20.42
C MET A 1 63.07 2.60 -21.03
N LEU A 2 62.09 1.68 -21.02
CA LEU A 2 60.73 1.92 -21.51
C LEU A 2 59.74 2.07 -20.34
N ARG A 3 59.08 3.23 -20.28
CA ARG A 3 58.27 3.73 -19.17
C ARG A 3 56.84 3.18 -19.25
N ARG A 4 56.52 2.11 -18.51
CA ARG A 4 55.13 1.60 -18.36
C ARG A 4 54.35 2.50 -17.39
N ARG A 5 53.37 3.27 -17.89
CA ARG A 5 52.30 3.87 -17.06
C ARG A 5 51.01 3.92 -17.86
N GLY A 6 50.04 3.08 -17.52
CA GLY A 6 48.74 3.14 -18.22
C GLY A 6 47.59 2.29 -17.69
N VAL A 7 47.73 1.54 -16.59
CA VAL A 7 46.68 0.58 -16.16
C VAL A 7 45.82 1.09 -14.99
N LYS A 8 46.24 2.15 -14.28
CA LYS A 8 45.62 2.57 -13.01
C LYS A 8 44.32 3.39 -13.15
N ARG A 9 44.00 3.91 -14.35
CA ARG A 9 42.84 4.80 -14.57
C ARG A 9 41.54 4.06 -14.92
N TRP A 10 41.63 2.77 -15.29
CA TRP A 10 40.47 2.01 -15.77
C TRP A 10 39.66 1.36 -14.64
N PHE A 11 40.31 0.92 -13.56
CA PHE A 11 39.63 0.31 -12.41
C PHE A 11 38.82 1.31 -11.56
N GLY A 12 39.23 2.58 -11.50
CA GLY A 12 38.54 3.61 -10.70
C GLY A 12 37.16 4.00 -11.27
N GLY A 13 37.01 4.00 -12.60
CA GLY A 13 35.74 4.33 -13.25
C GLY A 13 34.69 3.23 -13.08
N LEU A 14 35.12 1.97 -13.08
CA LEU A 14 34.23 0.81 -12.97
C LEU A 14 33.70 0.63 -11.54
N LEU A 15 34.55 0.88 -10.52
CA LEU A 15 34.10 0.90 -9.13
C LEU A 15 33.09 2.03 -8.86
N GLY A 16 33.35 3.22 -9.41
CA GLY A 16 32.47 4.39 -9.26
C GLY A 16 31.06 4.16 -9.82
N LEU A 17 30.95 3.52 -10.99
CA LEU A 17 29.67 3.19 -11.61
C LEU A 17 28.88 2.12 -10.85
N VAL A 18 29.56 1.12 -10.28
CA VAL A 18 28.91 0.09 -9.44
C VAL A 18 28.39 0.70 -8.14
N SER A 19 29.15 1.57 -7.48
CA SER A 19 28.68 2.29 -6.29
C SER A 19 27.52 3.24 -6.60
N LEU A 20 27.50 3.89 -7.76
CA LEU A 20 26.41 4.78 -8.17
C LEU A 20 25.13 3.97 -8.49
N GLY A 21 25.26 2.81 -9.14
CA GLY A 21 24.15 1.90 -9.39
C GLY A 21 23.53 1.33 -8.11
N LEU A 22 24.35 1.07 -7.08
CA LEU A 22 23.88 0.57 -5.78
C LEU A 22 23.11 1.63 -4.98
N VAL A 23 23.55 2.89 -5.03
CA VAL A 23 22.88 4.02 -4.35
C VAL A 23 21.56 4.39 -5.04
N LEU A 24 21.51 4.31 -6.37
CA LEU A 24 20.28 4.56 -7.13
C LEU A 24 19.29 3.39 -7.07
N GLY A 25 19.77 2.14 -6.99
CA GLY A 25 18.92 0.95 -6.89
C GLY A 25 18.35 0.69 -5.48
N GLY A 26 19.06 1.08 -4.43
CA GLY A 26 18.70 0.77 -3.04
C GLY A 26 17.49 1.54 -2.47
N PHE A 27 17.11 2.67 -3.07
CA PHE A 27 16.03 3.51 -2.54
C PHE A 27 14.61 3.09 -2.97
N GLY A 28 14.47 2.23 -3.99
CA GLY A 28 13.16 1.90 -4.57
C GLY A 28 12.40 0.75 -3.89
N MET A 29 13.02 -0.01 -2.99
CA MET A 29 12.55 -1.36 -2.63
C MET A 29 11.93 -1.51 -1.23
N VAL A 30 11.72 -0.43 -0.48
CA VAL A 30 11.34 -0.49 0.95
C VAL A 30 9.88 -0.13 1.26
N ASN A 31 9.00 -0.01 0.25
CA ASN A 31 7.59 0.35 0.47
C ASN A 31 6.59 -0.65 -0.12
N ALA A 32 6.90 -1.95 -0.08
CA ALA A 32 5.84 -2.96 -0.19
C ALA A 32 5.10 -3.02 1.16
N LYS A 33 4.06 -2.19 1.34
CA LYS A 33 3.10 -2.42 2.43
C LYS A 33 2.50 -3.80 2.18
N ALA A 34 2.76 -4.73 3.09
CA ALA A 34 2.12 -6.03 3.06
C ALA A 34 0.60 -5.82 3.13
N ASP A 35 -0.13 -6.38 2.16
CA ASP A 35 -1.57 -6.35 2.21
C ASP A 35 -2.03 -7.08 3.48
N PRO A 36 -2.94 -6.48 4.26
CA PRO A 36 -3.46 -7.14 5.45
C PRO A 36 -4.12 -8.46 5.05
N THR A 37 -3.77 -9.52 5.74
CA THR A 37 -4.34 -10.85 5.50
C THR A 37 -5.85 -10.81 5.75
N LEU A 38 -6.63 -11.19 4.75
CA LEU A 38 -8.09 -11.21 4.86
C LEU A 38 -8.53 -12.29 5.85
N PRO A 39 -9.35 -11.95 6.86
CA PRO A 39 -9.96 -12.94 7.73
C PRO A 39 -10.79 -13.95 6.93
N SER A 40 -10.82 -15.20 7.40
CA SER A 40 -11.60 -16.26 6.77
C SER A 40 -13.10 -15.89 6.68
N GLY A 41 -13.70 -16.11 5.51
CA GLY A 41 -15.11 -15.78 5.25
C GLY A 41 -15.37 -14.34 4.80
N LEU A 42 -14.33 -13.51 4.66
CA LEU A 42 -14.43 -12.18 4.05
C LEU A 42 -13.85 -12.18 2.63
N SER A 43 -14.52 -11.48 1.73
CA SER A 43 -14.04 -11.23 0.37
C SER A 43 -13.77 -9.75 0.19
N ALA A 44 -12.54 -9.42 -0.21
CA ALA A 44 -12.21 -8.05 -0.59
C ALA A 44 -12.80 -7.73 -1.97
N LEU A 45 -13.28 -6.50 -2.13
CA LEU A 45 -13.63 -5.98 -3.44
C LEU A 45 -12.34 -5.83 -4.26
N GLN A 46 -12.36 -6.29 -5.52
CA GLN A 46 -11.22 -6.08 -6.43
C GLN A 46 -11.03 -4.60 -6.79
N GLN A 47 -12.11 -3.82 -6.72
CA GLN A 47 -12.09 -2.38 -6.97
C GLN A 47 -12.86 -1.65 -5.85
N PRO A 48 -12.34 -0.53 -5.32
CA PRO A 48 -13.07 0.28 -4.37
C PRO A 48 -14.39 0.77 -4.97
N VAL A 49 -15.49 0.52 -4.27
CA VAL A 49 -16.82 1.03 -4.60
C VAL A 49 -17.30 1.92 -3.47
N ALA A 50 -17.99 3.01 -3.80
CA ALA A 50 -18.60 3.87 -2.81
C ALA A 50 -19.65 3.09 -1.99
N MET A 51 -19.64 3.28 -0.67
CA MET A 51 -20.66 2.69 0.20
C MET A 51 -22.04 3.21 -0.20
N PRO A 52 -23.06 2.34 -0.36
CA PRO A 52 -24.43 2.77 -0.64
C PRO A 52 -24.95 3.70 0.46
N SER A 53 -25.62 4.78 0.07
CA SER A 53 -26.30 5.65 1.03
C SER A 53 -27.52 4.93 1.61
N PHE A 54 -27.70 5.01 2.93
CA PHE A 54 -28.88 4.46 3.61
C PHE A 54 -29.36 5.40 4.72
N LYS A 55 -30.65 5.30 5.02
CA LYS A 55 -31.29 5.92 6.19
C LYS A 55 -32.06 4.85 6.92
N LEU A 56 -31.64 4.53 8.14
CA LEU A 56 -32.23 3.46 8.94
C LEU A 56 -32.71 4.00 10.29
N PRO A 57 -33.87 3.55 10.80
CA PRO A 57 -34.27 3.87 12.15
C PRO A 57 -33.35 3.16 13.14
N THR A 58 -32.98 3.87 14.20
CA THR A 58 -32.28 3.32 15.36
C THR A 58 -33.29 2.72 16.34
N THR A 59 -32.78 1.99 17.33
CA THR A 59 -33.62 1.42 18.41
C THR A 59 -34.27 2.47 19.29
N THR A 60 -33.78 3.71 19.28
CA THR A 60 -34.35 4.85 20.00
C THR A 60 -35.33 5.67 19.16
N GLY A 61 -35.55 5.28 17.89
CA GLY A 61 -36.48 5.95 16.97
C GLY A 61 -35.88 7.09 16.15
N GLU A 62 -34.64 7.48 16.42
CA GLU A 62 -33.91 8.44 15.58
C GLU A 62 -33.52 7.82 14.23
N THR A 63 -33.44 8.63 13.19
CA THR A 63 -32.95 8.16 11.88
C THR A 63 -31.43 8.33 11.79
N LEU A 64 -30.72 7.23 11.58
CA LEU A 64 -29.30 7.22 11.24
C LEU A 64 -29.10 7.32 9.73
N ASP A 65 -28.47 8.39 9.28
CA ASP A 65 -27.96 8.51 7.92
C ASP A 65 -26.53 7.95 7.84
N SER A 66 -26.27 7.13 6.83
CA SER A 66 -24.94 6.65 6.46
C SER A 66 -23.85 7.74 6.39
N ALA A 67 -24.20 8.97 6.02
CA ALA A 67 -23.26 10.10 5.99
C ALA A 67 -22.68 10.44 7.37
N ALA A 68 -23.43 10.21 8.44
CA ALA A 68 -22.98 10.45 9.82
C ALA A 68 -21.89 9.45 10.26
N LEU A 69 -21.66 8.38 9.50
CA LEU A 69 -20.65 7.37 9.77
C LEU A 69 -19.32 7.62 9.02
N ALA A 70 -19.23 8.69 8.25
CA ALA A 70 -18.02 9.03 7.50
C ALA A 70 -16.78 9.14 8.42
N GLY A 71 -15.63 8.68 7.93
CA GLY A 71 -14.38 8.65 8.68
C GLY A 71 -14.27 7.49 9.68
N ARG A 72 -15.26 6.59 9.75
CA ARG A 72 -15.22 5.38 10.57
C ARG A 72 -15.22 4.13 9.69
N VAL A 73 -14.54 3.08 10.15
CA VAL A 73 -14.69 1.74 9.57
C VAL A 73 -15.97 1.13 10.15
N VAL A 74 -16.90 0.75 9.29
CA VAL A 74 -18.23 0.23 9.69
C VAL A 74 -18.40 -1.19 9.15
N ILE A 75 -18.91 -2.08 10.00
CA ILE A 75 -19.37 -3.41 9.61
C ILE A 75 -20.89 -3.40 9.64
N VAL A 76 -21.52 -3.56 8.47
CA VAL A 76 -22.98 -3.61 8.34
C VAL A 76 -23.43 -5.07 8.33
N ARG A 77 -24.19 -5.49 9.34
CA ARG A 77 -24.73 -6.85 9.45
C ARG A 77 -26.23 -6.85 9.16
N PHE A 78 -26.61 -7.43 8.02
CA PHE A 78 -28.01 -7.64 7.66
C PHE A 78 -28.50 -8.96 8.27
N TRP A 79 -29.64 -8.92 8.96
CA TRP A 79 -30.25 -10.10 9.59
C TRP A 79 -31.76 -9.92 9.70
N ALA A 80 -32.47 -11.02 9.88
CA ALA A 80 -33.89 -11.05 10.17
C ALA A 80 -34.23 -12.27 11.05
N THR A 81 -35.42 -12.27 11.66
CA THR A 81 -35.86 -13.34 12.59
C THR A 81 -36.52 -14.53 11.90
N TRP A 82 -36.82 -14.43 10.61
CA TRP A 82 -37.49 -15.47 9.83
C TRP A 82 -36.53 -16.57 9.39
#